data_AF-A0AAE5M2X1-F1
#
_entry.id   AF-A0AAE5M2X1-F1
#
_cell.length_a   1.000
_cell.length_b   1.000
_cell.length_c   1.000
_cell.angle_alpha   90.00
_cell.angle_beta   90.00
_cell.angle_gamma   90.00
#
_symmetry.space_group_name_H-M   'P 1'
#
loop_
_entity.id
_entity.type
_entity.pdbx_description
1 polymer ?
#
loop_
_entity_poly.entity_id
_entity_poly.type
_entity_poly.pdbx_seq_one_letter_code
_entity_poly.pdbx_strand_id
1 'polypeptide(L)'
;MNNEELESKLLLIKQSIDVLQEELAPDLKTKDLVLLRYGYSVHEIKKLNDYLFKLTINEDKVTKKEFKEVLCDIREVPEIPNKQVDDILEGYRNSELHVDVIDYILNND
;
A
#
# COMPACT_ATOMS: atom_id res chain seq x y z
N MET A 1 -5.32 -11.75 -27.78
CA MET A 1 -4.49 -11.98 -26.59
C MET A 1 -5.33 -12.81 -25.63
N ASN A 2 -4.89 -14.01 -25.28
CA ASN A 2 -5.60 -14.82 -24.30
C ASN A 2 -5.26 -14.31 -22.88
N ASN A 3 -6.03 -14.73 -21.87
CA ASN A 3 -5.86 -14.21 -20.51
C ASN A 3 -4.48 -14.58 -19.91
N GLU A 4 -3.98 -15.78 -20.18
CA GLU A 4 -2.68 -16.26 -19.70
C GLU A 4 -1.51 -15.43 -20.26
N GLU A 5 -1.57 -15.06 -21.54
CA GLU A 5 -0.56 -14.23 -22.20
C GLU A 5 -0.55 -12.81 -21.61
N LEU A 6 -1.72 -12.28 -21.26
CA LEU A 6 -1.85 -10.98 -20.59
C LEU A 6 -1.27 -11.05 -19.16
N GLU A 7 -1.64 -12.05 -18.38
CA GLU A 7 -1.13 -12.24 -17.01
C GLU A 7 0.40 -12.39 -16.99
N SER A 8 0.95 -13.17 -17.93
CA SER A 8 2.40 -13.31 -18.10
C SER A 8 3.08 -11.97 -18.42
N LYS A 9 2.52 -11.19 -19.34
CA LYS A 9 3.06 -9.85 -19.68
C LYS A 9 2.99 -8.88 -18.50
N LEU A 10 1.90 -8.88 -17.74
CA LEU A 10 1.75 -8.04 -16.55
C LEU A 10 2.76 -8.41 -15.46
N LEU A 11 2.99 -9.70 -15.24
CA LEU A 11 4.01 -10.17 -14.31
C LEU A 11 5.42 -9.69 -14.70
N LEU A 12 5.77 -9.81 -15.98
CA LEU A 12 7.06 -9.34 -16.49
C LEU A 12 7.25 -7.82 -16.33
N ILE A 13 6.19 -7.04 -16.54
CA ILE A 13 6.22 -5.58 -16.31
C ILE A 13 6.48 -5.29 -14.83
N LYS A 14 5.75 -5.95 -13.92
CA LYS A 14 5.94 -5.79 -12.47
C LYS A 14 7.38 -6.12 -12.06
N GLN A 15 7.91 -7.25 -12.51
CA GLN A 15 9.30 -7.65 -12.23
C GLN A 15 10.32 -6.65 -12.79
N SER A 16 10.07 -6.10 -13.98
CA SER A 16 10.94 -5.07 -14.57
C SER A 16 10.95 -3.79 -13.74
N ILE A 17 9.80 -3.38 -13.20
CA ILE A 17 9.70 -2.23 -12.30
C ILE A 17 10.46 -2.51 -10.99
N ASP A 18 10.35 -3.72 -10.44
CA ASP A 18 11.07 -4.10 -9.23
C ASP A 18 12.60 -4.05 -9.44
N VAL A 19 13.10 -4.63 -10.53
CA VAL A 19 14.55 -4.58 -10.87
C VAL A 19 15.01 -3.13 -11.08
N LEU A 20 14.23 -2.30 -11.79
CA LEU A 20 14.58 -0.90 -11.99
C LEU A 20 14.63 -0.12 -10.67
N GLN A 21 13.72 -0.40 -9.74
CA GLN A 21 13.74 0.22 -8.42
C GLN A 21 14.99 -0.21 -7.65
N GLU A 22 15.34 -1.50 -7.65
CA GLU A 22 16.54 -2.01 -6.97
C GLU A 22 17.84 -1.40 -7.50
N GLU A 23 17.96 -1.25 -8.82
CA GLU A 23 19.17 -0.74 -9.47
C GLU A 23 19.31 0.79 -9.39
N LEU A 24 18.22 1.54 -9.55
CA LEU A 24 18.26 2.99 -9.68
C LEU A 24 18.00 3.73 -8.37
N ALA A 25 17.13 3.18 -7.52
CA ALA A 25 16.69 3.84 -6.29
C ALA A 25 16.20 2.79 -5.26
N PRO A 26 17.11 1.98 -4.69
CA PRO A 26 16.74 0.85 -3.81
C PRO A 26 15.93 1.29 -2.59
N ASP A 27 16.16 2.52 -2.11
CA ASP A 27 15.47 3.10 -0.97
C ASP A 27 14.13 3.77 -1.34
N LEU A 28 13.77 3.84 -2.62
CA LEU A 28 12.52 4.47 -3.07
C LEU A 28 11.32 3.59 -2.71
N LYS A 29 10.54 4.04 -1.73
CA LYS A 29 9.25 3.44 -1.36
C LYS A 29 8.13 4.46 -1.56
N THR A 30 7.51 4.48 -2.73
CA THR A 30 6.30 5.29 -2.98
C THR A 30 5.05 4.43 -2.84
N LYS A 31 3.91 5.08 -2.65
CA LYS A 31 2.59 4.45 -2.56
C LYS A 31 2.38 3.48 -3.72
N ASP A 32 2.55 3.95 -4.95
CA ASP A 32 2.21 3.15 -6.13
C ASP A 32 3.15 1.95 -6.31
N LEU A 33 4.45 2.11 -5.99
CA LEU A 33 5.41 0.99 -6.02
C LEU A 33 5.05 -0.07 -4.98
N VAL A 34 4.73 0.35 -3.76
CA VAL A 34 4.38 -0.58 -2.67
C VAL A 34 3.07 -1.31 -2.98
N LEU A 35 2.04 -0.60 -3.42
CA LEU A 35 0.73 -1.19 -3.73
C LEU A 35 0.82 -2.15 -4.93
N LEU A 36 1.65 -1.82 -5.94
CA LEU A 36 1.95 -2.71 -7.07
C LEU A 36 2.67 -3.99 -6.60
N ARG A 37 3.68 -3.86 -5.73
CA ARG A 37 4.42 -4.98 -5.14
C ARG A 37 3.51 -5.97 -4.41
N TYR A 38 2.58 -5.46 -3.61
CA TYR A 38 1.62 -6.30 -2.90
C TYR A 38 0.40 -6.73 -3.74
N GLY A 39 0.30 -6.27 -4.99
CA GLY A 39 -0.76 -6.67 -5.90
C GLY A 39 -2.13 -6.17 -5.46
N TYR A 40 -2.20 -4.91 -5.03
CA TYR A 40 -3.48 -4.24 -4.79
C TYR A 40 -4.14 -3.91 -6.14
N SER A 41 -5.39 -4.31 -6.29
CA SER A 41 -6.28 -3.91 -7.38
C SER A 41 -6.71 -2.46 -7.24
N VAL A 42 -7.14 -1.87 -8.35
CA VAL A 42 -7.68 -0.50 -8.39
C VAL A 42 -8.82 -0.31 -7.38
N HIS A 43 -9.64 -1.34 -7.14
CA HIS A 43 -10.74 -1.27 -6.20
C HIS A 43 -10.25 -1.23 -4.74
N GLU A 44 -9.28 -2.06 -4.38
CA GLU A 44 -8.66 -2.06 -3.05
C GLU A 44 -7.92 -0.74 -2.79
N ILE A 45 -7.17 -0.23 -3.78
CA ILE A 45 -6.48 1.07 -3.71
C ILE A 45 -7.49 2.20 -3.46
N LYS A 46 -8.64 2.17 -4.13
CA LYS A 46 -9.69 3.16 -3.93
C LYS A 46 -10.25 3.12 -2.50
N LYS A 47 -10.60 1.93 -2.00
CA LYS A 47 -11.07 1.75 -0.62
C LYS A 47 -10.07 2.29 0.41
N LEU A 48 -8.78 2.00 0.21
CA LEU A 48 -7.72 2.47 1.10
C LEU A 48 -7.54 3.99 1.06
N ASN A 49 -7.56 4.59 -0.14
CA ASN A 49 -7.50 6.05 -0.27
C ASN A 49 -8.72 6.72 0.37
N ASP A 50 -9.93 6.20 0.13
CA ASP A 50 -11.16 6.73 0.70
C ASP A 50 -11.16 6.64 2.24
N TYR A 51 -10.58 5.56 2.79
CA TYR A 51 -10.42 5.39 4.23
C TYR A 51 -9.44 6.40 4.83
N LEU A 52 -8.22 6.51 4.30
CA LEU A 52 -7.22 7.48 4.79
C LEU A 52 -7.69 8.94 4.63
N PHE A 53 -8.42 9.22 3.55
CA PHE A 53 -9.05 10.52 3.34
C PHE A 53 -10.07 10.85 4.43
N LYS A 54 -10.93 9.90 4.80
CA LYS A 54 -11.88 10.10 5.91
C LYS A 54 -11.18 10.35 7.24
N LEU A 55 -10.14 9.57 7.56
CA LEU A 55 -9.37 9.80 8.78
C LEU A 55 -8.78 11.21 8.81
N THR A 56 -8.25 11.67 7.68
CA THR A 56 -7.66 13.01 7.55
C THR A 56 -8.69 14.11 7.76
N ILE A 57 -9.87 14.00 7.14
CA ILE A 57 -10.93 15.02 7.24
C ILE A 57 -11.54 15.08 8.64
N ASN A 58 -11.67 13.93 9.31
CA ASN A 58 -12.29 13.84 10.62
C ASN A 58 -11.30 14.05 11.78
N GLU A 59 -9.98 14.12 11.48
CA GLU A 59 -8.91 14.08 12.48
C GLU A 59 -8.98 12.83 13.39
N ASP A 60 -9.49 11.73 12.82
CA ASP A 60 -9.65 10.46 13.52
C ASP A 60 -8.28 9.83 13.76
N LYS A 61 -8.07 9.35 14.99
CA LYS A 61 -6.86 8.67 15.42
C LYS A 61 -7.10 7.18 15.50
N VAL A 62 -6.33 6.42 14.72
CA VAL A 62 -6.38 4.96 14.71
C VAL A 62 -5.03 4.39 15.08
N THR A 63 -5.03 3.27 15.79
CA THR A 63 -3.84 2.49 16.11
C THR A 63 -3.37 1.70 14.89
N LYS A 64 -2.12 1.27 14.90
CA LYS A 64 -1.57 0.40 13.87
C LYS A 64 -2.32 -0.93 13.77
N LYS A 65 -2.82 -1.44 14.89
CA LYS A 65 -3.65 -2.65 14.93
C LYS A 65 -4.99 -2.44 14.20
N GLU A 66 -5.70 -1.37 14.49
CA GLU A 66 -6.97 -1.04 13.82
C GLU A 66 -6.76 -0.82 12.30
N PHE A 67 -5.67 -0.14 11.94
CA PHE A 67 -5.28 0.02 10.54
C PHE A 67 -5.03 -1.33 9.84
N LYS A 68 -4.34 -2.26 10.51
CA LYS A 68 -4.11 -3.62 9.99
C LYS A 68 -5.43 -4.37 9.79
N GLU A 69 -6.40 -4.24 10.71
CA GLU A 69 -7.72 -4.85 10.58
C GLU A 69 -8.45 -4.33 9.33
N VAL A 70 -8.44 -3.01 9.10
CA VAL A 70 -9.01 -2.41 7.88
C VAL A 70 -8.30 -2.90 6.61
N LEU A 71 -6.98 -3.06 6.64
CA LEU A 71 -6.26 -3.63 5.49
C LEU A 71 -6.67 -5.08 5.21
N CYS A 72 -6.84 -5.92 6.25
CA CYS A 72 -7.35 -7.28 6.10
C CYS A 72 -8.74 -7.29 5.46
N ASP A 73 -9.63 -6.40 5.90
CA ASP A 73 -10.98 -6.26 5.36
C ASP A 73 -10.98 -5.81 3.89
N ILE A 74 -10.13 -4.84 3.53
CA ILE A 74 -9.98 -4.38 2.14
C ILE A 74 -9.49 -5.50 1.24
N ARG A 75 -8.53 -6.29 1.73
CA ARG A 75 -7.86 -7.39 1.01
C ARG A 75 -8.67 -8.69 1.00
N GLU A 76 -9.72 -8.78 1.81
CA GLU A 76 -10.51 -10.00 2.00
C GLU A 76 -9.63 -11.20 2.43
N VAL A 77 -8.64 -10.95 3.31
CA VAL A 77 -7.73 -11.97 3.85
C VAL A 77 -7.78 -12.01 5.38
N PRO A 78 -7.54 -13.18 6.01
CA PRO A 78 -7.61 -13.29 7.47
C PRO A 78 -6.49 -12.52 8.19
N GLU A 79 -5.32 -12.40 7.57
CA GLU A 79 -4.18 -11.70 8.15
C GLU A 79 -3.22 -11.18 7.08
N ILE A 80 -2.56 -10.06 7.41
CA ILE A 80 -1.48 -9.45 6.64
C ILE A 80 -0.22 -9.33 7.52
N PRO A 81 0.99 -9.60 7.00
CA PRO A 81 2.22 -9.41 7.76
C PRO A 81 2.42 -7.96 8.18
N ASN A 82 2.91 -7.71 9.40
CA ASN A 82 3.15 -6.34 9.90
C ASN A 82 4.11 -5.55 8.99
N LYS A 83 5.09 -6.22 8.38
CA LYS A 83 5.97 -5.60 7.38
C LYS A 83 5.21 -4.99 6.21
N GLN A 84 4.16 -5.65 5.72
CA GLN A 84 3.34 -5.11 4.64
C GLN A 84 2.55 -3.88 5.11
N VAL A 85 2.08 -3.87 6.36
CA VAL A 85 1.44 -2.70 6.97
C VAL A 85 2.40 -1.51 7.01
N ASP A 86 3.63 -1.74 7.46
CA ASP A 86 4.70 -0.73 7.53
C ASP A 86 5.06 -0.18 6.16
N ASP A 87 5.32 -1.06 5.19
CA ASP A 87 5.69 -0.66 3.84
C ASP A 87 4.57 0.17 3.18
N ILE A 88 3.28 -0.16 3.43
CA ILE A 88 2.14 0.62 2.93
C ILE A 88 2.12 2.01 3.57
N LEU A 89 2.19 2.11 4.89
CA LEU A 89 2.19 3.39 5.59
C LEU A 89 3.37 4.27 5.13
N GLU A 90 4.58 3.72 5.08
CA GLU A 90 5.77 4.42 4.54
C GLU A 90 5.56 4.86 3.09
N GLY A 91 4.98 4.00 2.24
CA GLY A 91 4.70 4.32 0.85
C GLY A 91 3.82 5.58 0.69
N TYR A 92 2.74 5.66 1.46
CA TYR A 92 1.88 6.85 1.47
C TYR A 92 2.60 8.08 2.04
N ARG A 93 3.31 7.94 3.16
CA ARG A 93 4.09 9.02 3.78
C ARG A 93 5.11 9.63 2.83
N ASN A 94 5.90 8.78 2.17
CA ASN A 94 6.93 9.19 1.21
C ASN A 94 6.35 9.78 -0.08
N SER A 95 5.04 9.58 -0.31
CA SER A 95 4.31 10.19 -1.42
C SER A 95 3.59 11.49 -1.01
N GLU A 96 3.89 12.01 0.19
CA GLU A 96 3.31 13.22 0.78
C GLU A 96 1.78 13.16 0.94
N LEU A 97 1.24 11.95 1.15
CA LEU A 97 -0.20 11.73 1.32
C LEU A 97 -0.53 11.42 2.77
N HIS A 98 -1.49 12.13 3.36
CA HIS A 98 -2.02 11.86 4.71
C HIS A 98 -0.93 11.79 5.80
N VAL A 99 0.13 12.59 5.66
CA VAL A 99 1.36 12.49 6.47
C VAL A 99 1.09 12.51 7.97
N ASP A 100 0.25 13.43 8.46
CA ASP A 100 -0.05 13.53 9.90
C ASP A 100 -0.77 12.30 10.46
N VAL A 101 -1.73 11.75 9.70
CA VAL A 101 -2.45 10.52 10.07
C VAL A 101 -1.49 9.34 10.09
N ILE A 102 -0.63 9.23 9.08
CA ILE A 102 0.31 8.12 8.96
C ILE A 102 1.38 8.19 10.05
N ASP A 103 1.94 9.37 10.32
CA ASP A 103 2.92 9.56 11.38
C ASP A 103 2.31 9.23 12.74
N TYR A 104 1.03 9.52 12.95
CA TYR A 104 0.33 9.05 14.14
C TYR A 104 0.27 7.52 14.21
N ILE A 105 -0.18 6.85 13.14
CA ILE A 105 -0.34 5.37 13.10
C ILE A 105 1.02 4.67 13.29
N LEU A 106 2.07 5.15 12.62
CA LEU A 106 3.41 4.54 12.71
C LEU A 106 4.02 4.63 14.10
N ASN A 107 3.69 5.66 14.87
CA ASN A 107 4.25 5.91 16.20
C ASN A 107 3.36 5.38 17.35
N ASN A 108 2.18 4.82 17.07
CA ASN A 108 1.24 4.33 18.07
C ASN A 108 0.78 2.90 17.72
N ASP A 109 1.33 1.92 18.44
CA ASP A 109 0.96 0.49 18.35
C ASP A 109 -0.41 0.18 18.97
#